data_AF-A0A5J4TL28-F1
#
_entry.id   AF-A0A5J4TL28-F1
#
_cell.length_a   1.000
_cell.length_b   1.000
_cell.length_c   1.000
_cell.angle_alpha   90.00
_cell.angle_beta   90.00
_cell.angle_gamma   90.00
#
_symmetry.space_group_name_H-M   'P 1'
#
loop_
_entity.id
_entity.type
_entity.pdbx_description
1 polymer ?
#
loop_
_entity_poly.entity_id
_entity_poly.type
_entity_poly.pdbx_seq_one_letter_code
_entity_poly.pdbx_strand_id
1 'polypeptide(L)' 'MESNPRSLTFFNDDKEQPNFVINIPKAVRIWCFIWRQGASFKITKFEFLSTPTARHGKGSRAWEYGKEWKR' A
#
# COMPACT_ATOMS: atom_id res chain seq x y z
N MET A 1 10.92 -1.41 13.37
CA MET A 1 9.58 -1.64 13.94
C MET A 1 8.91 -2.69 13.06
N GLU A 2 8.56 -3.87 13.60
CA GLU A 2 7.69 -4.80 12.87
C GLU A 2 6.24 -4.49 13.27
N SER A 3 5.43 -4.02 12.33
CA SER A 3 3.99 -3.92 12.55
C SER A 3 3.38 -5.32 12.58
N ASN A 4 2.44 -5.55 13.50
CA ASN A 4 1.67 -6.79 13.57
C ASN A 4 0.18 -6.45 13.59
N PRO A 5 -0.57 -6.74 12.50
CA PRO A 5 -0.10 -7.32 11.24
C PRO A 5 0.79 -6.36 10.43
N ARG A 6 1.70 -6.90 9.60
CA ARG A 6 2.40 -6.08 8.59
C ARG A 6 1.39 -5.57 7.58
N SER A 7 1.46 -4.28 7.27
CA SER A 7 0.52 -3.62 6.36
C SER A 7 1.20 -2.83 5.24
N LEU A 8 0.54 -2.75 4.08
CA LEU A 8 0.85 -1.86 2.98
C LEU A 8 -0.29 -0.87 2.80
N THR A 9 -0.01 0.41 3.01
CA THR A 9 -0.97 1.51 2.82
C THR A 9 -0.55 2.36 1.62
N PHE A 10 -1.52 2.77 0.81
CA PHE A 10 -1.29 3.63 -0.34
C PHE A 10 -1.65 5.08 -0.03
N PHE A 11 -0.94 6.01 -0.64
CA PHE A 11 -1.18 7.44 -0.54
C PHE A 11 -1.15 8.05 -1.95
N ASN A 12 -2.12 8.92 -2.26
CA ASN A 12 -2.09 9.76 -3.45
C ASN A 12 -2.01 11.21 -2.98
N ASP A 13 -0.95 11.93 -3.34
CA ASP A 13 -0.70 13.31 -2.86
C ASP A 13 -0.84 13.44 -1.34
N ASP A 14 -0.14 12.59 -0.59
CA ASP A 14 -0.18 12.48 0.88
C ASP A 14 -1.54 12.12 1.49
N LYS A 15 -2.57 11.90 0.67
CA LYS A 15 -3.89 11.45 1.11
C LYS A 15 -3.92 9.92 1.19
N GLU A 16 -4.10 9.41 2.40
CA GLU A 16 -4.28 7.98 2.67
C GLU A 16 -5.47 7.41 1.88
N GLN A 17 -5.24 6.28 1.22
CA GLN A 17 -6.26 5.58 0.44
C GLN A 17 -7.06 4.61 1.34
N PRO A 18 -8.37 4.43 1.09
CA PRO A 18 -9.22 3.61 1.95
C PRO A 18 -8.88 2.12 1.89
N ASN A 19 -8.36 1.64 0.76
CA ASN A 19 -7.94 0.25 0.61
C ASN A 19 -6.47 0.11 1.01
N PHE A 20 -6.21 -0.85 1.91
CA PHE A 20 -4.86 -1.21 2.33
C PHE A 20 -4.75 -2.72 2.48
N VAL A 21 -3.53 -3.24 2.48
CA VAL A 21 -3.27 -4.68 2.54
C VAL A 21 -2.66 -5.02 3.89
N ILE A 22 -3.10 -6.12 4.50
CA ILE A 22 -2.55 -6.66 5.75
C ILE A 22 -1.96 -8.06 5.53
N ASN A 23 -1.18 -8.52 6.50
CA ASN A 23 -0.50 -9.82 6.49
C ASN A 23 0.47 -9.99 5.32
N ILE A 24 1.10 -8.90 4.89
CA ILE A 24 2.10 -8.94 3.81
C ILE A 24 3.40 -9.65 4.26
N PRO A 25 4.11 -10.29 3.31
CA PRO A 25 5.42 -10.86 3.58
C PRO A 25 6.46 -9.77 3.91
N LYS A 26 7.59 -10.18 4.48
CA LYS A 26 8.69 -9.27 4.85
C LYS A 26 9.29 -8.54 3.64
N ALA A 27 9.35 -9.21 2.50
CA ALA A 27 9.79 -8.63 1.24
C ALA A 27 8.59 -8.45 0.33
N VAL A 28 8.40 -7.23 -0.18
CA VAL A 28 7.34 -6.90 -1.13
C VAL A 28 7.94 -6.53 -2.48
N ARG A 29 7.24 -6.90 -3.56
CA ARG A 29 7.50 -6.41 -4.91
C ARG A 29 6.28 -5.61 -5.34
N ILE A 30 6.53 -4.43 -5.88
CA ILE A 30 5.47 -3.57 -6.40
C ILE A 30 5.32 -3.89 -7.88
N TRP A 31 4.11 -4.25 -8.29
CA TRP A 31 3.74 -4.36 -9.69
C TRP A 31 2.81 -3.21 -10.04
N CYS A 32 3.09 -2.54 -11.16
CA CYS A 32 2.32 -1.41 -11.62
C CYS A 32 1.69 -1.76 -12.97
N PHE A 33 0.35 -1.69 -13.02
CA PHE A 33 -0.39 -1.91 -14.24
C PHE A 33 -0.34 -0.67 -15.15
N ILE A 34 0.62 -0.65 -16.07
CA ILE A 34 0.80 0.43 -17.05
C ILE A 34 0.24 -0.04 -18.40
N TRP A 35 -1.00 0.34 -18.72
CA TRP A 35 -1.69 -0.12 -19.94
C TRP A 35 -1.73 0.91 -21.08
N ARG A 36 -1.76 2.21 -20.78
CA ARG A 36 -1.93 3.26 -21.80
C ARG A 36 -0.59 3.64 -22.43
N GLN A 37 -0.60 3.95 -23.73
CA GLN A 37 0.58 4.48 -24.41
C GLN A 37 1.04 5.77 -23.74
N GLY A 38 2.34 5.88 -23.48
CA GLY A 38 2.95 7.02 -22.78
C GLY A 38 2.71 7.05 -21.27
N ALA A 39 1.93 6.11 -20.70
CA ALA A 39 1.80 6.03 -19.26
C ALA A 39 3.13 5.59 -18.63
N SER A 40 3.54 6.30 -17.60
CA SER A 40 4.70 5.96 -16.78
C SER A 40 4.49 6.54 -15.40
N PHE A 41 5.25 6.03 -14.43
CA PHE A 41 5.35 6.65 -13.12
C PHE A 41 6.82 6.73 -12.75
N LYS A 42 7.16 7.72 -11.92
CA LYS A 42 8.50 7.90 -11.38
C LYS A 42 8.41 7.88 -9.87
N ILE A 43 9.17 6.99 -9.24
CA ILE A 43 9.39 7.04 -7.80
C ILE A 43 10.35 8.20 -7.55
N THR A 44 9.90 9.23 -6.84
CA THR A 44 10.71 10.41 -6.53
C THR A 44 11.54 10.21 -5.27
N LYS A 45 11.06 9.41 -4.33
CA LYS A 45 11.70 9.15 -3.04
C LYS A 45 11.35 7.74 -2.53
N PHE A 46 12.32 7.12 -1.88
CA PHE A 46 12.12 5.92 -1.07
C PHE A 46 12.78 6.19 0.28
N GLU A 47 11.99 6.12 1.35
CA GLU A 47 12.47 6.44 2.69
C GLU A 47 11.99 5.44 3.72
N PHE A 48 12.80 5.26 4.75
CA PHE A 48 12.42 4.49 5.92
C PHE A 48 11.90 5.44 7.00
N LEU A 49 10.66 5.24 7.41
CA LEU A 49 10.08 5.94 8.55
C LEU A 49 10.22 5.08 9.81
N SER A 50 10.60 5.71 10.94
CA SER A 50 10.72 5.03 12.23
C SER A 50 9.37 4.56 12.77
N THR A 51 8.31 5.31 12.47
CA THR A 51 6.92 4.97 12.79
C THR A 51 6.03 5.09 11.54
N PRO A 52 5.04 4.18 11.36
CA PRO A 52 4.06 4.30 10.31
C PRO A 52 3.20 5.57 10.48
N THR A 53 2.86 6.23 9.38
CA THR A 53 1.97 7.42 9.36
C THR A 53 0.51 7.10 9.04
N ALA A 54 0.24 5.90 8.50
CA ALA A 54 -1.11 5.45 8.17
C ALA A 54 -1.99 5.34 9.42
N ARG A 55 -3.25 5.79 9.31
CA ARG A 55 -4.21 5.83 10.42
C ARG A 55 -5.32 4.80 10.30
N HIS A 56 -5.62 4.33 9.08
CA HIS A 56 -6.71 3.39 8.78
C HIS A 56 -8.07 3.82 9.37
N GLY A 57 -8.47 5.06 9.07
CA GLY A 57 -9.68 5.68 9.61
C GLY A 57 -11.00 5.01 9.18
N LYS A 58 -12.12 5.54 9.68
CA LYS A 58 -13.47 5.03 9.37
C LYS A 58 -13.71 4.97 7.85
N GLY A 59 -14.18 3.83 7.36
CA GLY A 59 -14.41 3.59 5.94
C GLY A 59 -13.21 2.97 5.21
N SER A 60 -12.09 2.75 5.90
CA SER A 60 -10.98 1.97 5.36
C SER A 60 -11.32 0.47 5.30
N ARG A 61 -10.80 -0.23 4.30
CA ARG A 61 -10.96 -1.66 4.08
C ARG A 61 -9.60 -2.33 4.03
N ALA A 62 -9.37 -3.22 4.99
CA ALA A 62 -8.21 -4.10 5.01
C ALA A 62 -8.43 -5.28 4.06
N TRP A 63 -7.45 -5.55 3.22
CA TRP A 63 -7.43 -6.72 2.36
C TRP A 63 -6.36 -7.70 2.82
N GLU A 64 -6.71 -8.98 2.93
CA GLU A 64 -5.74 -10.00 3.29
C GLU A 64 -4.88 -10.37 2.09
N TYR A 65 -3.56 -10.25 2.27
CA TYR A 65 -2.59 -10.70 1.29
C TYR A 65 -2.76 -12.20 0.99
N GLY A 66 -2.61 -12.58 -0.29
CA GLY A 66 -2.72 -13.97 -0.72
C GLY A 66 -4.14 -14.51 -0.84
N LYS A 67 -5.17 -13.71 -0.53
CA LYS A 67 -6.58 -14.05 -0.76
C LYS A 67 -7.10 -13.37 -2.02
N GLU A 68 -8.12 -13.97 -2.63
CA GLU A 68 -8.87 -13.34 -3.71
C GLU A 68 -9.69 -12.16 -3.16
N TRP A 69 -9.61 -11.02 -3.85
CA TRP A 69 -10.32 -9.81 -3.45
C TRP A 69 -11.54 -9.61 -4.33
N LYS A 70 -12.71 -9.81 -3.73
CA LYS A 70 -14.00 -9.57 -4.40
C LYS A 70 -14.38 -8.10 -4.25
N ARG A 71 -14.65 -7.47 -5.39
CA ARG A 71 -15.02 -6.06 -5.50
C ARG A 71 -16.26 -5.73 -4.68
#